data_AF-A0A7S4HPD0-F1
#
_entry.id   AF-A0A7S4HPD0-F1
#
_cell.length_a   1.000
_cell.length_b   1.000
_cell.length_c   1.000
_cell.angle_alpha   90.00
_cell.angle_beta   90.00
_cell.angle_gamma   90.00
#
_symmetry.space_group_name_H-M   'P 1'
#
loop_
_entity.id
_entity.type
_entity.pdbx_description
1 polymer ?
#
loop_
_entity_poly.entity_id
_entity_poly.type
_entity_poly.pdbx_seq_one_letter_code
_entity_poly.pdbx_strand_id
1 'polypeptide(L)'
;LTPQQLAEQCEEALPIISNCLDDDSADTRRSGCVTLEGILRKLGPALTAEGWVRALYPQLLKRLDDANDEVRTTGCRPLSALFAAFRYSSTYNPEANFDKTNYQYLLRGLLVHLDDPSPEIQAAVMELLLQAMAVDAAIFSAEVRDVRERHRTTKLCDQLIEQAQALYEGQVV
;
A
#
# COMPACT_ATOMS: atom_id res chain seq x y z
N LEU A 1 18.39 14.86 9.93
CA LEU A 1 18.45 14.07 8.68
C LEU A 1 17.58 14.73 7.63
N THR A 2 18.19 15.12 6.52
CA THR A 2 17.47 15.45 5.27
C THR A 2 16.81 14.17 4.71
N PRO A 3 15.83 14.27 3.79
CA PRO A 3 15.27 13.08 3.13
C PRO A 3 16.34 12.22 2.45
N GLN A 4 17.36 12.84 1.83
CA GLN A 4 18.47 12.13 1.18
C GLN A 4 19.28 11.29 2.19
N GLN A 5 19.70 11.90 3.31
CA GLN A 5 20.45 11.21 4.36
C GLN A 5 19.63 10.10 5.02
N LEU A 6 18.32 10.29 5.12
CA LEU A 6 17.41 9.27 5.65
C LEU A 6 17.32 8.09 4.68
N ALA A 7 17.21 8.34 3.37
CA ALA A 7 17.14 7.28 2.36
C ALA A 7 18.36 6.35 2.42
N GLU A 8 19.56 6.94 2.51
CA GLU A 8 20.83 6.20 2.63
C GLU A 8 20.85 5.28 3.87
N GLN A 9 20.29 5.74 5.00
CA GLN A 9 20.25 4.97 6.25
C GLN A 9 19.11 3.93 6.30
N CYS A 10 18.03 4.15 5.55
CA CYS A 10 16.87 3.27 5.57
C CYS A 10 17.14 1.88 4.97
N GLU A 11 18.06 1.77 4.03
CA GLU A 11 18.47 0.47 3.47
C GLU A 11 19.08 -0.43 4.54
N GLU A 12 19.99 0.12 5.35
CA GLU A 12 20.62 -0.59 6.47
C GLU A 12 19.64 -0.90 7.61
N ALA A 13 18.62 -0.06 7.79
CA ALA A 13 17.61 -0.23 8.83
C ALA A 13 16.51 -1.25 8.49
N LEU A 14 16.40 -1.69 7.23
CA LEU A 14 15.31 -2.56 6.78
C LEU A 14 15.21 -3.88 7.56
N PRO A 15 16.31 -4.60 7.87
CA PRO A 15 16.22 -5.83 8.67
C PRO A 15 15.69 -5.58 10.08
N ILE A 16 16.10 -4.47 10.72
CA ILE A 16 15.67 -4.11 12.07
C ILE A 16 14.17 -3.79 12.06
N ILE A 17 13.73 -2.98 11.10
CA ILE A 17 12.33 -2.63 10.93
C ILE A 17 11.50 -3.88 10.64
N SER A 18 11.98 -4.78 9.78
CA SER A 18 11.31 -6.04 9.46
C SER A 18 11.14 -6.91 10.70
N ASN A 19 12.16 -7.01 11.55
CA ASN A 19 12.08 -7.74 12.81
C ASN A 19 11.02 -7.13 13.75
N CYS A 20 10.92 -5.80 13.83
CA CYS A 20 9.87 -5.16 14.63
C CYS A 20 8.48 -5.44 14.07
N LEU A 21 8.34 -5.48 12.74
CA LEU A 21 7.07 -5.79 12.09
C LEU A 21 6.66 -7.24 12.35
N ASP A 22 7.61 -8.18 12.46
CA ASP A 22 7.36 -9.62 12.69
C ASP A 22 7.50 -10.04 14.17
N ASP A 23 7.52 -9.09 15.10
CA ASP A 23 7.69 -9.33 16.54
C ASP A 23 6.46 -10.03 17.16
N ASP A 24 6.66 -10.84 18.20
CA ASP A 24 5.56 -11.52 18.90
C ASP A 24 4.59 -10.53 19.57
N SER A 25 5.08 -9.37 20.03
CA SER A 25 4.28 -8.33 20.66
C SER A 25 3.52 -7.50 19.64
N ALA A 26 2.20 -7.48 19.73
CA ALA A 26 1.35 -6.62 18.91
C ALA A 26 1.76 -5.13 19.02
N ASP A 27 2.13 -4.67 20.23
CA ASP A 27 2.55 -3.29 20.46
C ASP A 27 3.84 -2.95 19.69
N THR A 28 4.79 -3.90 19.62
CA THR A 28 6.02 -3.75 18.83
C THR A 28 5.70 -3.68 17.34
N ARG A 29 4.83 -4.57 16.85
CA ARG A 29 4.40 -4.56 15.43
C ARG A 29 3.70 -3.24 15.06
N ARG A 30 2.79 -2.75 15.91
CA ARG A 30 2.15 -1.43 15.73
C ARG A 30 3.18 -0.30 15.71
N SER A 31 4.12 -0.31 16.66
CA SER A 31 5.19 0.69 16.74
C SER A 31 6.08 0.66 15.49
N GLY A 32 6.36 -0.52 14.95
CA GLY A 32 7.04 -0.70 13.66
C GLY A 32 6.28 -0.05 12.50
N CYS A 33 4.97 -0.29 12.39
CA CYS A 33 4.12 0.31 11.37
C CYS A 33 4.08 1.85 11.46
N VAL A 34 3.93 2.40 12.66
CA VAL A 34 3.92 3.86 12.90
C VAL A 34 5.27 4.50 12.58
N THR A 35 6.36 3.83 12.96
CA THR A 35 7.72 4.31 12.66
C THR A 35 7.95 4.36 11.15
N LEU A 36 7.54 3.30 10.43
CA LEU A 36 7.63 3.24 8.98
C LEU A 36 6.78 4.30 8.29
N GLU A 37 5.55 4.55 8.74
CA GLU A 37 4.74 5.63 8.21
C GLU A 37 5.47 6.98 8.32
N GLY A 38 6.07 7.27 9.48
CA GLY A 38 6.85 8.49 9.68
C GLY A 38 8.06 8.61 8.76
N ILE A 39 8.79 7.50 8.56
CA ILE A 39 9.93 7.42 7.63
C ILE A 39 9.45 7.67 6.20
N LEU A 40 8.43 6.93 5.73
CA LEU A 40 7.91 7.00 4.37
C LEU A 40 7.37 8.39 4.04
N ARG A 41 6.61 9.01 4.96
CA ARG A 41 6.13 10.40 4.79
C ARG A 41 7.27 11.40 4.70
N LYS A 42 8.36 11.18 5.43
CA LYS A 42 9.52 12.08 5.42
C LYS A 42 10.37 11.90 4.16
N LEU A 43 10.48 10.67 3.64
CA LEU A 43 11.14 10.40 2.38
C LEU A 43 10.33 10.95 1.21
N GLY A 44 9.03 10.63 1.16
CA GLY A 44 8.14 11.02 0.07
C GLY A 44 8.77 10.74 -1.30
N PRO A 45 8.78 11.71 -2.23
CA PRO A 45 9.38 11.55 -3.55
C PRO A 45 10.89 11.25 -3.55
N ALA A 46 11.61 11.51 -2.45
CA ALA A 46 13.03 11.19 -2.31
C ALA A 46 13.29 9.68 -2.11
N LEU A 47 12.25 8.86 -1.92
CA LEU A 47 12.38 7.41 -1.88
C LEU A 47 12.74 6.88 -3.27
N THR A 48 14.03 6.70 -3.57
CA THR A 48 14.48 6.25 -4.89
C THR A 48 14.82 4.77 -4.97
N ALA A 49 15.03 4.11 -3.84
CA ALA A 49 15.51 2.74 -3.78
C ALA A 49 14.39 1.73 -4.11
N GLU A 50 14.25 1.36 -5.39
CA GLU A 50 13.28 0.34 -5.86
C GLU A 50 13.42 -0.98 -5.08
N GLY A 51 14.65 -1.45 -4.87
CA GLY A 51 14.91 -2.69 -4.14
C GLY A 51 14.37 -2.67 -2.71
N TRP A 52 14.49 -1.53 -2.03
CA TRP A 52 13.95 -1.34 -0.68
C TRP A 52 12.42 -1.35 -0.67
N VAL A 53 11.80 -0.64 -1.62
CA VAL A 53 10.33 -0.64 -1.79
C VAL A 53 9.82 -2.06 -2.02
N ARG A 54 10.47 -2.81 -2.92
CA ARG A 54 10.10 -4.18 -3.29
C ARG A 54 10.26 -5.18 -2.14
N ALA A 55 11.21 -4.95 -1.25
CA ALA A 55 11.36 -5.75 -0.04
C ALA A 55 10.35 -5.37 1.06
N LEU A 56 9.96 -4.10 1.12
CA LEU A 56 9.12 -3.57 2.19
C LEU A 56 7.63 -3.82 1.99
N TYR A 57 7.07 -3.55 0.80
CA TYR A 57 5.61 -3.63 0.61
C TYR A 57 5.02 -5.02 0.93
N PRO A 58 5.69 -6.16 0.67
CA PRO A 58 5.16 -7.46 1.05
C PRO A 58 5.11 -7.65 2.57
N GLN A 59 6.08 -7.10 3.30
CA GLN A 59 6.11 -7.14 4.77
C GLN A 59 4.96 -6.32 5.36
N LEU A 60 4.66 -5.16 4.76
CA LEU A 60 3.50 -4.35 5.15
C LEU A 60 2.18 -5.04 4.83
N LEU A 61 2.08 -5.68 3.67
CA LEU A 61 0.87 -6.40 3.27
C LEU A 61 0.53 -7.52 4.26
N LYS A 62 1.53 -8.28 4.73
CA LYS A 62 1.34 -9.30 5.78
C LYS A 62 0.76 -8.77 7.09
N ARG A 63 0.82 -7.46 7.36
CA ARG A 63 0.20 -6.87 8.57
C ARG A 63 -1.31 -6.82 8.48
N LEU A 64 -1.90 -6.90 7.28
CA LEU A 64 -3.34 -6.99 7.11
C LEU A 64 -3.86 -8.42 7.40
N ASP A 65 -2.98 -9.42 7.42
CA ASP A 65 -3.23 -10.80 7.87
C ASP A 65 -2.95 -11.01 9.38
N ASP A 66 -2.65 -9.95 10.14
CA ASP A 66 -2.33 -10.07 11.56
C ASP A 66 -3.52 -10.60 12.37
N ALA A 67 -3.27 -11.32 13.46
CA ALA A 67 -4.33 -11.79 14.35
C ALA A 67 -4.95 -10.65 15.20
N ASN A 68 -4.29 -9.50 15.28
CA ASN A 68 -4.75 -8.35 16.05
C ASN A 68 -5.27 -7.24 15.12
N ASP A 69 -6.57 -6.93 15.22
CA ASP A 69 -7.23 -5.95 14.36
C ASP A 69 -6.61 -4.54 14.41
N GLU A 70 -6.08 -4.13 15.57
CA GLU A 70 -5.41 -2.84 15.70
C GLU A 70 -4.08 -2.81 14.91
N VAL A 71 -3.37 -3.94 14.82
CA VAL A 71 -2.19 -4.07 13.95
C VAL A 71 -2.62 -3.99 12.50
N ARG A 72 -3.72 -4.65 12.11
CA ARG A 72 -4.24 -4.65 10.73
C ARG A 72 -4.61 -3.24 10.27
N THR A 73 -5.35 -2.49 11.09
CA THR A 73 -5.70 -1.09 10.80
C THR A 73 -4.46 -0.20 10.80
N THR A 74 -3.53 -0.40 11.74
CA THR A 74 -2.28 0.40 11.79
C THR A 74 -1.37 0.10 10.61
N GLY A 75 -1.35 -1.14 10.10
CA GLY A 75 -0.57 -1.57 8.94
C GLY A 75 -0.98 -0.87 7.63
N CYS A 76 -2.22 -0.39 7.54
CA CYS A 76 -2.69 0.40 6.40
C CYS A 76 -2.02 1.78 6.28
N ARG A 77 -1.52 2.33 7.39
CA ARG A 77 -0.91 3.67 7.45
C ARG A 77 0.42 3.78 6.69
N PRO A 78 1.43 2.92 6.92
CA PRO A 78 2.65 2.95 6.11
C PRO A 78 2.37 2.62 4.63
N LEU A 79 1.38 1.77 4.31
CA LEU A 79 0.99 1.52 2.92
C LEU A 79 0.45 2.78 2.24
N SER A 80 -0.39 3.57 2.93
CA SER A 80 -0.83 4.89 2.44
C SER A 80 0.35 5.82 2.17
N ALA A 81 1.29 5.90 3.11
CA ALA A 81 2.50 6.70 2.94
C ALA A 81 3.37 6.21 1.77
N LEU A 82 3.38 4.90 1.51
CA LEU A 82 4.11 4.30 0.39
C LEU A 82 3.47 4.65 -0.96
N PHE A 83 2.13 4.62 -1.09
CA PHE A 83 1.45 5.06 -2.30
C PHE A 83 1.77 6.52 -2.64
N ALA A 84 1.80 7.40 -1.63
CA ALA A 84 2.19 8.80 -1.82
C ALA A 84 3.67 8.99 -2.20
N ALA A 85 4.53 8.00 -1.94
CA ALA A 85 5.95 8.02 -2.26
C ALA A 85 6.30 7.28 -3.57
N PHE A 86 5.33 6.64 -4.23
CA PHE A 86 5.59 5.93 -5.47
C PHE A 86 5.96 6.88 -6.61
N ARG A 87 7.06 6.53 -7.27
CA ARG A 87 7.40 6.95 -8.63
C ARG A 87 7.11 5.75 -9.52
N TYR A 88 5.84 5.59 -9.83
CA TYR A 88 5.33 4.43 -10.56
C TYR A 88 5.59 4.56 -12.06
N SER A 89 5.87 3.43 -12.71
CA SER A 89 5.87 3.33 -14.17
C SER A 89 5.31 1.99 -14.63
N SER A 90 4.38 2.03 -15.59
CA SER A 90 3.79 0.82 -16.19
C SER A 90 4.69 0.15 -17.23
N THR A 91 5.74 0.86 -17.67
CA THR A 91 6.83 0.37 -18.53
C THR A 91 8.18 0.54 -17.84
N TYR A 92 9.24 -0.05 -18.38
CA TYR A 92 10.58 0.14 -17.83
C TYR A 92 10.95 1.64 -17.75
N ASN A 93 11.33 2.09 -16.56
CA ASN A 93 11.84 3.44 -16.30
C ASN A 93 12.87 3.36 -15.16
N PRO A 94 14.15 3.73 -15.41
CA PRO A 94 15.20 3.66 -14.38
C PRO A 94 15.01 4.65 -13.22
N GLU A 95 14.14 5.66 -13.36
CA GLU A 95 13.82 6.61 -12.29
C GLU A 95 12.61 6.18 -11.44
N ALA A 96 11.86 5.18 -11.91
CA ALA A 96 10.75 4.61 -11.17
C ALA A 96 11.27 3.83 -9.95
N ASN A 97 10.52 3.87 -8.85
CA ASN A 97 10.79 3.04 -7.67
C ASN A 97 9.76 1.90 -7.52
N PHE A 98 8.79 1.82 -8.44
CA PHE A 98 7.75 0.81 -8.43
C PHE A 98 7.22 0.54 -9.83
N ASP A 99 6.93 -0.72 -10.12
CA ASP A 99 6.49 -1.17 -11.44
C ASP A 99 5.09 -1.78 -11.42
N LYS A 100 4.53 -1.96 -12.62
CA LYS A 100 3.23 -2.59 -12.86
C LYS A 100 3.05 -3.94 -12.18
N THR A 101 4.03 -4.83 -12.24
CA THR A 101 3.88 -6.21 -11.74
C THR A 101 3.74 -6.21 -10.22
N ASN A 102 4.60 -5.45 -9.54
CA ASN A 102 4.54 -5.30 -8.10
C ASN A 102 3.28 -4.53 -7.65
N TYR A 103 2.83 -3.55 -8.43
CA TYR A 103 1.57 -2.84 -8.18
C TYR A 103 0.35 -3.76 -8.28
N GLN A 104 0.23 -4.58 -9.33
CA GLN A 104 -0.84 -5.57 -9.44
C GLN A 104 -0.84 -6.57 -8.28
N TYR A 105 0.34 -7.04 -7.87
CA TYR A 105 0.46 -7.92 -6.72
C TYR A 105 -0.03 -7.25 -5.42
N LEU A 106 0.39 -6.00 -5.18
CA LEU A 106 -0.04 -5.23 -4.01
C LEU A 106 -1.56 -5.04 -4.02
N LEU A 107 -2.15 -4.63 -5.16
CA LEU A 107 -3.60 -4.48 -5.29
C LEU A 107 -4.36 -5.76 -4.96
N ARG A 108 -3.95 -6.90 -5.52
CA ARG A 108 -4.60 -8.20 -5.25
C ARG A 108 -4.59 -8.53 -3.77
N GLY A 109 -3.47 -8.28 -3.10
CA GLY A 109 -3.36 -8.45 -1.65
C GLY A 109 -4.33 -7.56 -0.88
N LEU A 110 -4.37 -6.26 -1.19
CA LEU A 110 -5.26 -5.31 -0.52
C LEU A 110 -6.74 -5.63 -0.76
N LEU A 111 -7.09 -6.03 -1.98
CA LEU A 111 -8.47 -6.32 -2.36
C LEU A 111 -9.07 -7.49 -1.58
N VAL A 112 -8.26 -8.47 -1.17
CA VAL A 112 -8.72 -9.55 -0.27
C VAL A 112 -9.28 -8.97 1.03
N HIS A 113 -8.63 -7.94 1.59
CA HIS A 113 -9.04 -7.32 2.85
C HIS A 113 -10.16 -6.28 2.70
N LEU A 114 -10.55 -5.91 1.48
CA LEU A 114 -11.77 -5.12 1.27
C LEU A 114 -13.02 -5.93 1.61
N ASP A 115 -12.94 -7.27 1.55
CA ASP A 115 -14.03 -8.19 1.93
C ASP A 115 -13.96 -8.64 3.40
N ASP A 116 -13.19 -7.93 4.24
CA ASP A 116 -13.03 -8.27 5.64
C ASP A 116 -14.37 -8.17 6.42
N PRO A 117 -14.65 -9.08 7.37
CA PRO A 117 -15.84 -8.97 8.21
C PRO A 117 -15.84 -7.78 9.19
N SER A 118 -14.68 -7.22 9.56
CA SER A 118 -14.60 -6.02 10.39
C SER A 118 -14.87 -4.76 9.54
N PRO A 119 -15.89 -3.96 9.89
CA PRO A 119 -16.14 -2.68 9.23
C PRO A 119 -14.97 -1.70 9.33
N GLU A 120 -14.23 -1.73 10.45
CA GLU A 120 -13.10 -0.84 10.69
C GLU A 120 -11.93 -1.13 9.75
N ILE A 121 -11.60 -2.41 9.54
CA ILE A 121 -10.56 -2.83 8.61
C ILE A 121 -11.00 -2.59 7.18
N GLN A 122 -12.25 -2.91 6.84
CA GLN A 122 -12.81 -2.62 5.53
C GLN A 122 -12.75 -1.13 5.19
N ALA A 123 -13.05 -0.25 6.14
CA ALA A 123 -12.94 1.20 5.97
C ALA A 123 -11.48 1.64 5.75
N ALA A 124 -10.54 1.13 6.55
CA ALA A 124 -9.11 1.45 6.41
C ALA A 124 -8.55 0.99 5.05
N VAL A 125 -8.95 -0.20 4.58
CA VAL A 125 -8.54 -0.73 3.27
C VAL A 125 -9.20 0.03 2.13
N MET A 126 -10.46 0.45 2.27
CA MET A 126 -11.13 1.30 1.29
C MET A 126 -10.37 2.61 1.10
N GLU A 127 -10.01 3.32 2.18
CA GLU A 127 -9.23 4.56 2.10
C GLU A 127 -7.87 4.35 1.40
N LEU A 128 -7.25 3.21 1.64
CA LEU A 128 -5.99 2.84 1.01
C LEU A 128 -6.15 2.57 -0.50
N LEU A 129 -7.20 1.86 -0.90
CA LEU A 129 -7.50 1.57 -2.30
C LEU A 129 -7.85 2.83 -3.09
N LEU A 130 -8.48 3.83 -2.45
CA LEU A 130 -8.72 5.14 -3.08
C LEU A 130 -7.41 5.87 -3.41
N GLN A 131 -6.38 5.75 -2.57
CA GLN A 131 -5.05 6.28 -2.90
C GLN A 131 -4.36 5.45 -3.98
N ALA A 132 -4.49 4.12 -3.91
CA ALA A 132 -3.93 3.22 -4.91
C ALA A 132 -4.51 3.54 -6.30
N MET A 133 -5.80 3.82 -6.42
CA MET A 133 -6.48 4.20 -7.66
C MET A 133 -5.83 5.39 -8.38
N ALA A 134 -5.27 6.36 -7.64
CA ALA A 134 -4.60 7.51 -8.22
C ALA A 134 -3.24 7.19 -8.88
N VAL A 135 -2.66 6.01 -8.61
CA VAL A 135 -1.38 5.57 -9.18
C VAL A 135 -1.54 5.12 -10.64
N ASP A 136 -2.53 4.26 -10.89
CA ASP A 136 -2.87 3.77 -12.24
C ASP A 136 -4.32 3.27 -12.26
N ALA A 137 -5.25 4.18 -12.57
CA ALA A 137 -6.70 3.90 -12.53
C ALA A 137 -7.12 2.76 -13.48
N ALA A 138 -6.42 2.59 -14.61
CA ALA A 138 -6.74 1.56 -15.58
C ALA A 138 -6.39 0.17 -15.05
N ILE A 139 -5.18 0.00 -14.51
CA ILE A 139 -4.76 -1.26 -13.89
C ILE A 139 -5.57 -1.52 -12.62
N PHE A 140 -5.76 -0.51 -11.77
CA PHE A 140 -6.59 -0.59 -10.59
C PHE A 140 -7.98 -1.15 -10.90
N SER A 141 -8.67 -0.55 -11.88
CA SER A 141 -10.01 -0.99 -12.27
C SER A 141 -10.04 -2.42 -12.81
N ALA A 142 -8.99 -2.87 -13.50
CA ALA A 142 -8.91 -4.24 -13.99
C ALA A 142 -8.79 -5.23 -12.82
N GLU A 143 -7.90 -4.96 -11.86
CA GLU A 143 -7.71 -5.82 -10.69
C GLU A 143 -8.96 -5.88 -9.80
N VAL A 144 -9.68 -4.77 -9.63
CA VAL A 144 -10.96 -4.76 -8.88
C VAL A 144 -12.02 -5.62 -9.59
N ARG A 145 -12.12 -5.55 -10.92
CA ARG A 145 -13.08 -6.36 -11.69
C ARG A 145 -12.79 -7.85 -11.59
N ASP A 146 -11.51 -8.23 -11.58
CA ASP A 146 -11.09 -9.64 -11.53
C ASP A 146 -11.47 -10.35 -10.22
N VAL A 147 -11.62 -9.60 -9.12
CA VAL A 147 -11.99 -10.14 -7.80
C VAL A 147 -13.45 -9.90 -7.42
N ARG A 148 -14.15 -9.00 -8.11
CA ARG A 148 -15.52 -8.56 -7.79
C ARG A 148 -16.47 -9.70 -7.43
N GLU A 149 -16.55 -10.73 -8.27
CA GLU A 149 -17.48 -11.87 -8.08
C GLU A 149 -17.05 -12.83 -6.97
N ARG A 150 -15.84 -12.68 -6.42
CA ARG A 150 -15.31 -13.52 -5.34
C ARG A 150 -15.58 -12.93 -3.95
N HIS A 151 -15.92 -11.64 -3.88
CA HIS A 151 -16.26 -10.97 -2.63
C HIS A 151 -17.66 -11.40 -2.16
N ARG A 152 -17.89 -11.37 -0.85
CA ARG A 152 -19.21 -11.65 -0.26
C ARG A 152 -20.30 -10.71 -0.76
N THR A 153 -19.92 -9.49 -1.12
CA THR A 153 -20.79 -8.49 -1.76
C THR A 153 -19.99 -7.68 -2.77
N THR A 154 -20.62 -7.32 -3.89
CA THR A 154 -19.97 -6.56 -4.96
C THR A 154 -19.95 -5.05 -4.69
N LYS A 155 -20.72 -4.57 -3.71
CA LYS A 155 -21.02 -3.15 -3.51
C LYS A 155 -19.76 -2.27 -3.42
N LEU A 156 -18.73 -2.69 -2.69
CA LEU A 156 -17.52 -1.89 -2.51
C LEU A 156 -16.63 -1.94 -3.76
N CYS A 157 -16.55 -3.08 -4.44
CA CYS A 157 -15.89 -3.17 -5.74
C CYS A 157 -16.58 -2.28 -6.78
N ASP A 158 -17.92 -2.28 -6.80
CA ASP A 158 -18.72 -1.43 -7.69
C ASP A 158 -18.41 0.05 -7.44
N GLN A 159 -18.41 0.48 -6.17
CA GLN A 159 -18.04 1.84 -5.79
C GLN A 159 -16.63 2.22 -6.25
N LEU A 160 -15.65 1.34 -6.12
CA LEU A 160 -14.27 1.58 -6.57
C LEU A 160 -14.19 1.68 -8.10
N ILE A 161 -14.91 0.83 -8.84
CA ILE A 161 -14.96 0.86 -10.31
C ILE A 161 -15.59 2.15 -10.80
N GLU A 162 -16.72 2.57 -10.21
CA GLU A 162 -17.40 3.82 -10.54
C GLU A 162 -16.50 5.03 -10.31
N GLN A 163 -15.80 5.08 -9.17
CA GLN A 163 -14.88 6.18 -8.85
C GLN A 163 -13.66 6.21 -9.78
N ALA A 164 -13.09 5.05 -10.12
CA ALA A 164 -11.96 4.99 -11.04
C ALA A 164 -12.36 5.44 -12.46
N GLN A 165 -13.57 5.12 -12.89
CA GLN A 165 -14.11 5.61 -14.16
C GLN A 165 -14.30 7.14 -14.14
N ALA A 166 -14.90 7.68 -13.08
CA ALA A 166 -15.07 9.13 -12.93
C ALA A 166 -13.73 9.88 -12.91
N LEU A 167 -12.71 9.31 -12.27
CA LEU A 167 -11.36 9.88 -12.26
C LEU A 167 -10.75 9.92 -13.67
N TYR A 168 -10.90 8.84 -14.44
CA TYR A 168 -10.41 8.78 -15.82
C TYR A 168 -11.11 9.81 -16.72
N GLU A 169 -12.44 9.92 -16.62
CA GLU A 169 -13.22 10.90 -17.38
C GLU A 169 -12.83 12.35 -17.02
N GLY A 170 -12.54 12.64 -15.75
CA GLY A 170 -12.09 13.95 -15.29
C GLY A 170 -10.66 14.33 -15.70
N GLN A 171 -9.83 13.38 -16.12
CA GLN A 171 -8.46 13.64 -16.61
C GLN A 171 -8.41 13.95 -18.13
N VAL A 172 -9.50 13.70 -18.86
CA VAL A 172 -9.60 13.90 -20.31
C VAL A 172 -10.23 15.26 -20.67
N VAL A 173 -10.68 16.04 -19.67
CA VAL A 173 -11.30 17.37 -19.82
C VAL A 173 -10.29 18.50 -19.60
#